data_AF-A0A4Y2MXK2-F1
#
_entry.id   AF-A0A4Y2MXK2-F1
#
_cell.length_a   1.000
_cell.length_b   1.000
_cell.length_c   1.000
_cell.angle_alpha   90.00
_cell.angle_beta   90.00
_cell.angle_gamma   90.00
#
_symmetry.space_group_name_H-M   'P 1'
#
loop_
_entity.id
_entity.type
_entity.pdbx_description
1 polymer ?
#
loop_
_entity_poly.entity_id
_entity_poly.type
_entity_poly.pdbx_seq_one_letter_code
_entity_poly.pdbx_strand_id
1 'polypeptide(L)'
;MCARGGNQCLGFQNRCSILHLGHGKRRHDYEEEFAKGQLDVISQEREAEAEIARAELAREEREAELARKERETERAYGLEKLKIASAAETVSLNSTRRKGSRNRREIKHLMQKFDSQNTDISLYLTLFERQARAAGI
;
A
#
# COMPACT_ATOMS: atom_id res chain seq x y z
N MET A 1 -9.10 70.47 -86.99
CA MET A 1 -8.17 71.45 -87.59
C MET A 1 -6.78 70.85 -87.61
N CYS A 2 -6.10 71.07 -88.73
CA CYS A 2 -4.73 70.72 -89.10
C CYS A 2 -3.66 71.02 -88.03
N ALA A 3 -2.42 70.56 -88.06
CA ALA A 3 -1.69 69.48 -88.72
C ALA A 3 -0.19 69.66 -88.35
N ARG A 4 0.60 68.58 -88.44
CA ARG A 4 2.03 68.50 -88.79
C ARG A 4 3.12 68.92 -87.77
N GLY A 5 3.83 67.87 -87.35
CA GLY A 5 5.27 67.81 -87.06
C GLY A 5 5.51 66.52 -86.26
N GLY A 6 6.23 65.49 -86.65
CA GLY A 6 7.15 65.27 -87.77
C GLY A 6 8.11 64.16 -87.31
N ASN A 7 7.83 62.92 -87.74
CA ASN A 7 8.72 61.76 -87.91
C ASN A 7 9.28 61.00 -86.69
N GLN A 8 8.58 59.90 -86.41
CA GLN A 8 9.00 58.52 -86.09
C GLN A 8 10.51 58.22 -85.94
N CYS A 9 10.87 57.61 -84.80
CA CYS A 9 11.75 56.44 -84.75
C CYS A 9 11.21 55.45 -83.69
N LEU A 10 10.95 54.23 -84.15
CA LEU A 10 10.45 53.07 -83.41
C LEU A 10 11.56 52.51 -82.50
N GLY A 11 11.24 52.15 -81.25
CA GLY A 11 12.22 51.57 -80.33
C GLY A 11 11.58 50.89 -79.11
N PHE A 12 11.11 49.67 -79.33
CA PHE A 12 11.17 48.55 -78.37
C PHE A 12 10.67 48.72 -76.92
N GLN A 13 9.49 48.14 -76.69
CA GLN A 13 9.20 47.17 -75.63
C GLN A 13 9.48 47.55 -74.16
N ASN A 14 8.35 47.65 -73.43
CA ASN A 14 8.10 46.99 -72.15
C ASN A 14 9.32 46.69 -71.27
N ARG A 15 9.43 47.42 -70.16
CA ARG A 15 9.70 46.79 -68.86
C ARG A 15 9.15 47.65 -67.74
N CYS A 16 7.89 47.39 -67.43
CA CYS A 16 7.34 47.62 -66.11
C CYS A 16 8.10 46.68 -65.17
N SER A 17 9.16 47.17 -64.52
CA SER A 17 9.90 46.41 -63.52
C SER A 17 9.12 46.43 -62.22
N ILE A 18 8.03 45.66 -62.16
CA ILE A 18 7.41 45.24 -60.90
C ILE A 18 8.40 44.30 -60.23
N LEU A 19 9.36 44.86 -59.49
CA LEU A 19 10.11 44.15 -58.46
C LEU A 19 9.23 44.06 -57.21
N HIS A 20 8.13 43.30 -57.27
CA HIS A 20 7.27 42.98 -56.11
C HIS A 20 7.00 41.48 -55.97
N LEU A 21 7.96 40.62 -56.32
CA LEU A 21 7.77 39.17 -56.24
C LEU A 21 8.82 38.43 -55.39
N GLY A 22 9.36 39.08 -54.35
CA GLY A 22 10.30 38.44 -53.41
C GLY A 22 10.18 38.83 -51.93
N HIS A 23 9.23 39.70 -51.56
CA HIS A 23 9.11 40.23 -50.19
C HIS A 23 7.87 39.74 -49.42
N GLY A 24 6.86 39.18 -50.10
CA GLY A 24 5.65 38.65 -49.45
C GLY A 24 5.83 37.26 -48.84
N LYS A 25 6.48 36.34 -49.55
CA LYS A 25 6.68 34.94 -49.10
C LYS A 25 7.58 34.83 -47.86
N ARG A 26 8.76 35.46 -47.89
CA ARG A 26 9.73 35.43 -46.77
C ARG A 26 9.22 36.06 -45.46
N ARG A 27 8.23 36.96 -45.50
CA ARG A 27 7.60 37.53 -44.29
C ARG A 27 6.56 36.59 -43.69
N HIS A 28 5.76 35.94 -44.54
CA HIS A 28 4.78 34.94 -44.11
C HIS A 28 5.46 33.70 -43.50
N ASP A 29 6.56 33.24 -44.11
CA ASP A 29 7.33 32.11 -43.59
C ASP A 29 7.91 32.42 -42.18
N TYR A 30 8.32 33.66 -41.91
CA TYR A 30 8.84 34.06 -40.59
C TYR A 30 7.76 34.08 -39.50
N GLU A 31 6.55 34.54 -39.82
CA GLU A 31 5.42 34.53 -38.88
C GLU A 31 4.93 33.10 -38.60
N GLU A 32 4.97 32.21 -39.60
CA GLU A 32 4.63 30.80 -39.44
C GLU A 32 5.63 30.07 -38.53
N GLU A 33 6.94 30.26 -38.74
CA GLU A 33 7.97 29.66 -37.88
C GLU A 33 7.93 30.21 -36.45
N PHE A 34 7.59 31.50 -36.27
CA PHE A 34 7.39 32.07 -34.95
C PHE A 34 6.15 31.47 -34.26
N ALA A 35 5.01 31.37 -34.96
CA ALA A 35 3.79 30.77 -34.42
C ALA A 35 3.99 29.29 -34.08
N LYS A 36 4.73 28.56 -34.93
CA LYS A 36 5.11 27.17 -34.71
C LYS A 36 6.01 27.02 -33.48
N GLY A 37 7.00 27.89 -33.32
CA GLY A 37 7.84 27.92 -32.11
C GLY A 37 7.04 28.19 -30.83
N GLN A 38 6.05 29.08 -30.87
CA GLN A 38 5.15 29.31 -29.74
C GLN A 38 4.29 28.06 -29.42
N LEU A 39 3.76 27.39 -30.45
CA LEU A 39 2.97 26.18 -30.27
C LEU A 39 3.80 25.01 -29.75
N ASP A 40 5.06 24.86 -30.18
CA ASP A 40 5.98 23.83 -29.68
C ASP A 40 6.26 24.04 -28.19
N VAL A 41 6.48 25.28 -27.75
CA VAL A 41 6.65 25.60 -26.31
C VAL A 41 5.41 25.23 -25.51
N ILE A 42 4.22 25.60 -26.01
CA ILE A 42 2.95 25.26 -25.36
C ILE A 42 2.77 23.73 -25.31
N SER A 43 3.10 23.01 -26.38
CA SER A 43 3.00 21.56 -26.44
C SER A 43 3.93 20.89 -25.42
N GLN A 44 5.19 21.33 -25.34
CA GLN A 44 6.16 20.82 -24.38
C GLN A 44 5.74 21.09 -22.94
N GLU A 45 5.23 22.28 -22.65
CA GLU A 45 4.74 22.63 -21.31
C GLU A 45 3.57 21.74 -20.90
N ARG A 46 2.61 21.50 -21.81
CA ARG A 46 1.46 20.62 -21.55
C ARG A 46 1.86 19.16 -21.38
N GLU A 47 2.82 18.68 -22.15
CA GLU A 47 3.35 17.33 -22.02
C GLU A 47 4.06 17.14 -20.67
N ALA A 48 4.89 18.11 -20.27
CA ALA A 48 5.56 18.10 -18.97
C ALA A 48 4.57 18.17 -17.81
N GLU A 49 3.56 19.04 -17.88
CA GLU A 49 2.49 19.15 -16.88
C GLU A 49 1.72 17.82 -16.76
N ALA A 50 1.38 17.19 -17.89
CA ALA A 50 0.70 15.90 -17.90
C ALA A 50 1.58 14.76 -17.35
N GLU A 51 2.89 14.81 -17.57
CA GLU A 51 3.82 13.83 -17.00
C GLU A 51 3.91 13.97 -15.48
N ILE A 52 4.02 15.21 -14.97
CA ILE A 52 4.01 15.49 -13.53
C ILE A 52 2.70 14.99 -12.90
N ALA A 53 1.55 15.32 -13.49
CA ALA A 53 0.25 14.86 -12.98
C ALA A 53 0.13 13.32 -12.95
N ARG A 54 0.63 12.64 -13.99
CA ARG A 54 0.69 11.16 -14.00
C ARG A 54 1.61 10.61 -12.91
N ALA A 55 2.76 11.24 -12.70
CA ALA A 55 3.72 10.81 -11.68
C ALA A 55 3.18 11.01 -10.26
N GLU A 56 2.46 12.11 -10.00
CA GLU A 56 1.81 12.38 -8.72
C GLU A 56 0.71 11.36 -8.42
N LEU A 57 -0.19 11.10 -9.37
CA LEU A 57 -1.22 10.07 -9.22
C LEU A 57 -0.61 8.68 -8.96
N ALA A 58 0.45 8.32 -9.67
CA ALA A 58 1.13 7.05 -9.47
C ALA A 58 1.81 6.95 -8.08
N ARG A 59 2.25 8.08 -7.51
CA ARG A 59 2.79 8.11 -6.13
C ARG A 59 1.67 7.98 -5.11
N GLU A 60 0.59 8.71 -5.28
CA GLU A 60 -0.58 8.65 -4.40
C GLU A 60 -1.20 7.24 -4.38
N GLU A 61 -1.30 6.58 -5.53
CA GLU A 61 -1.79 5.20 -5.62
C GLU A 61 -0.90 4.22 -4.84
N ARG A 62 0.43 4.34 -4.97
CA ARG A 62 1.38 3.52 -4.23
C ARG A 62 1.29 3.77 -2.72
N GLU A 63 1.16 5.02 -2.31
CA GLU A 63 1.00 5.37 -0.90
C GLU A 63 -0.32 4.83 -0.34
N ALA A 64 -1.42 4.95 -1.09
CA ALA A 64 -2.71 4.40 -0.71
C ALA A 64 -2.67 2.86 -0.61
N GLU A 65 -1.96 2.18 -1.50
CA GLU A 65 -1.76 0.73 -1.44
C GLU A 65 -0.96 0.33 -0.18
N LEU A 66 0.13 1.05 0.12
CA LEU A 66 0.93 0.81 1.32
C LEU A 66 0.11 1.04 2.59
N ALA A 67 -0.65 2.14 2.67
CA ALA A 67 -1.52 2.42 3.80
C ALA A 67 -2.60 1.34 4.00
N ARG A 68 -3.13 0.78 2.91
CA ARG A 68 -4.08 -0.36 2.98
C ARG A 68 -3.40 -1.61 3.53
N LYS A 69 -2.21 -1.94 3.05
CA LYS A 69 -1.42 -3.08 3.53
C LYS A 69 -1.09 -2.93 5.02
N GLU A 70 -0.66 -1.76 5.45
CA GLU A 70 -0.36 -1.48 6.86
C GLU A 70 -1.59 -1.68 7.76
N ARG A 71 -2.76 -1.17 7.36
CA ARG A 71 -4.01 -1.41 8.11
C ARG A 71 -4.41 -2.88 8.16
N GLU A 72 -4.10 -3.64 7.12
CA GLU A 72 -4.36 -5.09 7.09
C GLU A 72 -3.40 -5.84 8.01
N THR A 73 -2.10 -5.51 7.99
CA THR A 73 -1.12 -6.14 8.88
C THR A 73 -1.38 -5.81 10.34
N GLU A 74 -1.77 -4.56 10.67
CA GLU A 74 -2.16 -4.17 12.02
C GLU A 74 -3.38 -4.97 12.51
N ARG A 75 -4.40 -5.12 11.65
CA ARG A 75 -5.59 -5.93 11.96
C ARG A 75 -5.22 -7.41 12.18
N ALA A 76 -4.38 -7.98 11.32
CA ALA A 76 -3.92 -9.36 11.44
C ALA A 76 -3.14 -9.58 12.75
N TYR A 77 -2.25 -8.65 13.10
CA TYR A 77 -1.51 -8.69 14.36
C TYR A 77 -2.45 -8.57 15.57
N GLY A 78 -3.44 -7.68 15.52
CA GLY A 78 -4.45 -7.55 16.57
C GLY A 78 -5.25 -8.83 16.81
N LEU A 79 -5.64 -9.52 15.73
CA LEU A 79 -6.32 -10.81 15.81
C LEU A 79 -5.43 -11.91 16.40
N GLU A 80 -4.15 -11.98 16.01
CA GLU A 80 -3.21 -12.96 16.56
C GLU A 80 -2.98 -12.72 18.07
N LYS A 81 -2.88 -11.46 18.49
CA LYS A 81 -2.79 -11.11 19.92
C LYS A 81 -4.00 -11.60 20.71
N LEU A 82 -5.21 -11.41 20.19
CA LEU A 82 -6.44 -11.92 20.80
C LEU A 82 -6.48 -13.44 20.83
N LYS A 83 -6.02 -14.11 19.77
CA LYS A 83 -5.93 -15.57 19.70
C LYS A 83 -4.99 -16.12 20.79
N ILE A 84 -3.82 -15.51 20.97
CA ILE A 84 -2.88 -15.88 22.05
C ILE A 84 -3.52 -15.63 23.43
N ALA A 85 -4.15 -14.48 23.65
CA ALA A 85 -4.81 -14.16 24.91
C ALA A 85 -5.93 -15.17 25.25
N SER A 86 -6.81 -15.47 24.29
CA SER A 86 -7.88 -16.46 24.47
C SER A 86 -7.34 -17.87 24.70
N ALA A 87 -6.27 -18.27 24.01
CA ALA A 87 -5.61 -19.54 24.26
C ALA A 87 -5.04 -19.62 25.68
N ALA A 88 -4.40 -18.55 26.16
CA ALA A 88 -3.89 -18.48 27.54
C ALA A 88 -5.03 -18.57 28.57
N GLU A 89 -6.16 -17.89 28.33
CA GLU A 89 -7.35 -17.98 29.18
C GLU A 89 -7.93 -19.39 29.21
N THR A 90 -8.06 -20.06 28.06
CA THR A 90 -8.54 -21.45 28.03
C THR A 90 -7.58 -22.42 28.73
N VAL A 91 -6.26 -22.23 28.64
CA VAL A 91 -5.28 -23.01 29.41
C VAL A 91 -5.45 -22.79 30.91
N SER A 92 -5.67 -21.55 31.35
CA SER A 92 -5.96 -21.21 32.75
C SER A 92 -7.26 -21.83 33.27
N LEU A 93 -8.34 -21.76 32.47
CA LEU A 93 -9.64 -22.35 32.79
C LEU A 93 -9.60 -23.88 32.77
N ASN A 94 -8.87 -24.50 31.84
CA ASN A 94 -8.67 -25.94 31.78
C ASN A 94 -7.81 -26.44 32.94
N SER A 95 -6.84 -25.65 33.40
CA SER A 95 -6.06 -25.90 34.61
C SER A 95 -6.95 -25.93 35.86
N THR A 96 -7.80 -24.90 36.05
CA THR A 96 -8.75 -24.85 37.18
C THR A 96 -9.80 -25.95 37.09
N ARG A 97 -10.31 -26.26 35.90
CA ARG A 97 -11.27 -27.36 35.68
C ARG A 97 -10.65 -28.75 35.89
N ARG A 98 -9.42 -29.01 35.41
CA ARG A 98 -8.68 -30.26 35.73
C ARG A 98 -8.37 -30.38 37.22
N LYS A 99 -8.10 -29.26 37.90
CA LYS A 99 -7.85 -29.24 39.35
C LYS A 99 -9.14 -29.43 40.16
N GLY A 100 -10.29 -29.01 39.64
CA GLY A 100 -11.62 -29.24 40.22
C GLY A 100 -12.24 -30.62 39.94
N SER A 101 -11.88 -31.26 38.80
CA SER A 101 -12.46 -32.55 38.39
C SER A 101 -11.62 -33.77 38.74
N ARG A 102 -10.34 -33.61 39.10
CA ARG A 102 -9.67 -34.65 39.89
C ARG A 102 -10.38 -34.65 41.21
N ASN A 103 -11.31 -35.60 41.38
CA ASN A 103 -12.02 -35.86 42.63
C ASN A 103 -11.09 -35.55 43.79
N ARG A 104 -11.28 -34.39 44.44
CA ARG A 104 -10.52 -33.99 45.62
C ARG A 104 -10.99 -34.89 46.76
N ARG A 105 -10.67 -36.18 46.64
CA ARG A 105 -10.85 -37.15 47.71
C ARG A 105 -9.92 -36.68 48.79
N GLU A 106 -10.49 -36.09 49.84
CA GLU A 106 -9.70 -35.66 50.98
C GLU A 106 -8.95 -36.89 51.49
N ILE A 107 -7.62 -36.80 51.59
CA ILE A 107 -6.75 -37.90 52.05
C ILE A 107 -7.27 -38.48 53.38
N LYS A 108 -7.87 -37.64 54.24
CA LYS A 108 -8.51 -38.00 55.50
C LYS A 108 -9.59 -39.08 55.37
N HIS A 109 -10.31 -39.13 54.25
CA HIS A 109 -11.37 -40.11 54.00
C HIS A 109 -10.88 -41.35 53.25
N LEU A 110 -9.67 -41.30 52.69
CA LEU A 110 -9.06 -42.44 52.01
C LEU A 110 -8.44 -43.44 53.00
N MET A 111 -8.15 -42.98 54.22
CA MET A 111 -7.33 -43.70 55.18
C MET A 111 -8.09 -44.13 56.44
N GLN A 112 -7.76 -45.33 56.91
CA GLN A 112 -8.09 -45.77 58.26
C GLN A 112 -7.30 -44.93 59.26
N LYS A 113 -7.88 -44.63 60.42
CA LYS A 113 -7.18 -43.87 61.47
C LYS A 113 -6.00 -44.69 61.99
N PHE A 114 -4.86 -44.03 62.19
CA PHE A 114 -3.71 -44.64 62.84
C PHE A 114 -4.03 -44.98 64.30
N ASP A 115 -3.69 -46.21 64.70
CA ASP A 115 -3.80 -46.69 66.07
C ASP A 115 -2.40 -47.11 66.55
N SER A 116 -1.79 -46.33 67.42
CA SER A 116 -0.43 -46.62 67.91
C SER A 116 -0.35 -47.87 68.79
N GLN A 117 -1.49 -48.37 69.30
CA GLN A 117 -1.51 -49.59 70.11
C GLN A 117 -1.54 -50.86 69.26
N ASN A 118 -2.17 -50.79 68.08
CA ASN A 118 -2.44 -51.96 67.25
C ASN A 118 -1.79 -51.92 65.85
N THR A 119 -1.25 -50.78 65.41
CA THR A 119 -0.64 -50.63 64.08
C THR A 119 0.81 -50.17 64.15
N ASP A 120 1.67 -50.92 63.46
CA ASP A 120 3.05 -50.53 63.20
C ASP A 120 3.11 -49.28 62.29
N ILE A 121 3.97 -48.33 62.64
CA ILE A 121 4.11 -47.04 61.95
C ILE A 121 4.60 -47.23 60.50
N SER A 122 5.52 -48.17 60.27
CA SER A 122 6.11 -48.41 58.95
C SER A 122 5.08 -49.05 58.01
N LEU A 123 4.28 -49.97 58.54
CA LEU A 123 3.17 -50.57 57.82
C LEU A 123 2.10 -49.53 57.44
N TYR A 124 1.72 -48.66 58.38
CA TYR A 124 0.77 -47.59 58.13
C TYR A 124 1.22 -46.65 57.01
N LEU A 125 2.49 -46.22 57.02
CA LEU A 125 3.07 -45.36 55.98
C LEU A 125 3.15 -46.07 54.62
N THR A 126 3.46 -47.37 54.59
CA THR A 126 3.47 -48.15 53.34
C THR A 126 2.07 -48.21 52.70
N LEU A 127 1.03 -48.42 53.51
CA LEU A 127 -0.36 -48.42 53.06
C LEU A 127 -0.82 -47.03 52.63
N PHE A 128 -0.44 -46.00 53.38
CA PHE A 128 -0.64 -44.59 53.00
C PHE A 128 -0.13 -44.33 51.59
N GLU A 129 1.12 -44.70 51.31
CA GLU A 129 1.75 -44.43 50.02
C GLU A 129 1.09 -45.20 48.88
N ARG A 130 0.72 -46.46 49.09
CA ARG A 130 0.03 -47.27 48.07
C ARG A 130 -1.35 -46.67 47.75
N GLN A 131 -2.07 -46.22 48.77
CA GLN A 131 -3.39 -45.60 48.60
C GLN A 131 -3.29 -44.23 47.94
N ALA A 132 -2.34 -43.38 48.35
CA ALA A 132 -2.09 -42.07 47.72
C ALA A 132 -1.75 -42.23 46.23
N ARG A 133 -0.83 -43.14 45.90
CA ARG A 133 -0.49 -43.48 44.51
C ARG A 133 -1.69 -43.99 43.72
N ALA A 134 -2.49 -44.90 44.29
CA ALA A 134 -3.69 -45.43 43.64
C ALA A 134 -4.79 -44.38 43.45
N ALA A 135 -4.89 -43.40 44.34
CA ALA A 135 -5.79 -42.26 44.23
C ALA A 135 -5.28 -41.15 43.30
N GLY A 136 -4.03 -41.25 42.81
CA GLY A 136 -3.41 -40.26 41.94
C GLY A 136 -3.12 -38.94 42.63
N ILE A 137 -2.81 -38.98 43.94
CA ILE A 137 -2.45 -37.85 44.79
C ILE A 137 -0.93 -37.80 44.96
#